data_AF-A0A453HEM4-F1
#
_entry.id   AF-A0A453HEM4-F1
#
_cell.length_a   1.000
_cell.length_b   1.000
_cell.length_c   1.000
_cell.angle_alpha   90.00
_cell.angle_beta   90.00
_cell.angle_gamma   90.00
#
_symmetry.space_group_name_H-M   'P 1'
#
loop_
_entity.id
_entity.type
_entity.pdbx_description
1 polymer ?
#
loop_
_entity_poly.entity_id
_entity_poly.type
_entity_poly.pdbx_seq_one_letter_code
_entity_poly.pdbx_strand_id
1 'polypeptide(L)'
;FGAKYAAVYLPKEERTILLQRKGKEWQTQMHIRNGRRLVLEGGWRKFVSDNRLRVGDICLFELKRNRRKLTMIVHIISRDQC
;
A
#
# COMPACT_ATOMS: atom_id res chain seq x y z
N PHE A 1 7.97 1.30 0.93
CA PHE A 1 7.85 0.61 2.23
C PHE A 1 9.15 0.71 3.03
N GLY A 2 9.08 0.57 4.36
CA GLY A 2 10.28 0.52 5.20
C GLY A 2 11.15 -0.68 4.83
N ALA A 3 12.47 -0.49 4.72
CA ALA A 3 13.39 -1.48 4.15
C ALA A 3 13.40 -2.82 4.93
N LYS A 4 13.42 -2.77 6.27
CA LYS A 4 13.38 -3.96 7.12
C LYS A 4 12.08 -4.76 6.94
N TYR A 5 10.94 -4.07 6.93
CA TYR A 5 9.63 -4.70 6.72
C TYR A 5 9.53 -5.33 5.33
N ALA A 6 9.93 -4.58 4.30
CA ALA A 6 9.91 -5.04 2.91
C ALA A 6 10.74 -6.30 2.70
N ALA A 7 11.95 -6.36 3.26
CA ALA A 7 12.85 -7.50 3.09
C ALA A 7 12.33 -8.81 3.71
N VAL A 8 11.51 -8.72 4.76
CA VAL A 8 10.99 -9.88 5.50
C VAL A 8 9.64 -10.34 4.98
N TYR A 9 8.73 -9.40 4.66
CA TYR A 9 7.32 -9.73 4.44
C TYR A 9 6.85 -9.55 3.00
N LEU A 10 7.62 -8.86 2.15
CA LEU A 10 7.21 -8.56 0.78
C LEU A 10 8.10 -9.30 -0.22
N PRO A 11 7.52 -9.82 -1.31
CA PRO A 11 8.29 -10.47 -2.34
C PRO A 11 9.16 -9.44 -3.09
N LYS A 12 10.37 -9.86 -3.47
CA LYS A 12 11.33 -9.05 -4.22
C LYS A 12 11.10 -9.18 -5.73
N GLU A 13 9.86 -8.96 -6.16
CA GLU A 13 9.45 -9.07 -7.56
C GLU A 13 8.42 -7.98 -7.88
N GLU A 14 8.32 -7.63 -9.16
CA GLU A 14 7.22 -6.79 -9.62
C GLU A 14 5.92 -7.57 -9.65
N ARG A 15 4.86 -7.03 -9.05
CA ARG A 15 3.57 -7.70 -9.02
C ARG A 15 2.45 -6.75 -8.67
N THR A 16 1.25 -7.20 -9.01
CA THR A 16 0.02 -6.57 -8.54
C THR A 16 -0.20 -6.79 -7.05
N ILE A 17 -0.58 -5.72 -6.36
CA ILE A 17 -0.98 -5.69 -4.95
C ILE A 17 -2.33 -4.99 -4.80
N LEU A 18 -3.21 -5.60 -4.02
CA LEU A 18 -4.55 -5.07 -3.72
C LEU A 18 -4.51 -4.29 -2.41
N LEU A 19 -4.95 -3.03 -2.44
CA LEU A 19 -5.19 -2.23 -1.25
C LEU A 19 -6.67 -2.34 -0.88
N GLN A 20 -6.98 -2.66 0.37
CA GLN A 20 -8.35 -2.75 0.88
C GLN A 20 -8.59 -1.68 1.94
N ARG A 21 -9.72 -0.98 1.84
CA ARG A 21 -10.17 -0.05 2.89
C ARG A 21 -11.68 0.10 2.85
N LYS A 22 -12.33 0.04 4.03
CA LYS A 22 -13.78 0.25 4.20
C LYS A 22 -14.62 -0.52 3.17
N GLY A 23 -14.30 -1.80 2.97
CA GLY A 23 -14.99 -2.70 2.03
C GLY A 23 -14.70 -2.47 0.54
N LYS A 24 -13.89 -1.47 0.18
CA LYS A 24 -13.46 -1.20 -1.20
C LYS A 24 -12.05 -1.74 -1.45
N GLU A 25 -11.77 -2.05 -2.72
CA GLU A 25 -10.47 -2.54 -3.18
C GLU A 25 -9.90 -1.66 -4.29
N TRP A 26 -8.59 -1.47 -4.28
CA TRP A 26 -7.84 -0.78 -5.33
C TRP A 26 -6.69 -1.67 -5.78
N GLN A 27 -6.66 -1.96 -7.07
CA GLN A 27 -5.54 -2.66 -7.68
C GLN A 27 -4.39 -1.68 -7.93
N THR A 28 -3.20 -2.00 -7.43
CA THR A 28 -1.97 -1.21 -7.59
C THR A 28 -0.83 -2.10 -8.06
N GLN A 29 0.23 -1.50 -8.61
CA GLN A 29 1.44 -2.24 -8.99
C GLN A 29 2.56 -1.95 -7.99
N MET A 30 3.25 -3.00 -7.58
CA MET A 30 4.44 -2.91 -6.75
C MET A 30 5.68 -3.03 -7.63
N HIS A 31 6.56 -2.04 -7.55
CA HIS A 31 7.81 -1.98 -8.32
C HIS A 31 9.03 -1.87 -7.42
N ILE A 32 10.17 -2.37 -7.90
CA ILE A 32 11.47 -2.18 -7.25
C ILE A 32 12.16 -0.98 -7.89
N ARG A 33 12.21 0.14 -7.16
CA ARG A 33 12.93 1.34 -7.58
C ARG A 33 14.37 1.32 -7.08
N ASN A 34 15.31 1.63 -7.98
CA ASN A 34 16.75 1.70 -7.71
C ASN A 34 17.31 0.40 -7.07
N GLY A 35 16.75 -0.75 -7.42
CA GLY A 35 17.16 -2.07 -6.93
C GLY A 35 16.93 -2.34 -5.44
N ARG A 36 16.34 -1.41 -4.68
CA ARG A 36 16.26 -1.51 -3.21
C ARG A 36 14.92 -1.11 -2.61
N ARG A 37 14.16 -0.22 -3.26
CA ARG A 37 12.95 0.37 -2.67
C ARG A 37 11.70 -0.17 -3.34
N LEU A 38 10.87 -0.88 -2.58
CA LEU A 38 9.53 -1.22 -3.01
C LEU A 38 8.62 0.01 -2.95
N VAL A 39 8.04 0.37 -4.10
CA VAL A 39 7.12 1.48 -4.29
C VAL A 39 5.79 0.98 -4.87
N LEU A 40 4.71 1.73 -4.61
CA LEU A 40 3.41 1.49 -5.20
C LEU A 40 3.17 2.51 -6.33
N GLU A 41 2.85 2.03 -7.52
CA GLU A 41 2.59 2.85 -8.71
C GLU A 41 1.30 2.43 -9.42
N GLY A 42 0.93 3.19 -10.45
CA GLY A 42 -0.31 3.01 -11.23
C GLY A 42 -1.56 3.33 -10.42
N GLY A 43 -2.07 2.34 -9.69
CA GLY A 43 -3.30 2.45 -8.90
C GLY A 43 -3.19 3.27 -7.62
N TRP A 44 -1.96 3.58 -7.18
CA TRP A 44 -1.74 4.39 -5.97
C TRP A 44 -2.38 5.78 -6.08
N ARG A 45 -2.30 6.44 -7.24
CA ARG A 45 -2.91 7.76 -7.47
C ARG A 45 -4.43 7.72 -7.30
N LYS A 46 -5.08 6.68 -7.83
CA LYS A 46 -6.52 6.47 -7.68
C LYS A 46 -6.90 6.23 -6.23
N PHE A 47 -6.14 5.38 -5.52
CA PHE A 47 -6.33 5.16 -4.09
C PHE A 47 -6.25 6.46 -3.29
N VAL A 48 -5.26 7.32 -3.57
CA VAL A 48 -5.11 8.64 -2.93
C VAL A 48 -6.33 9.53 -3.18
N SER A 49 -6.75 9.65 -4.44
CA SER A 49 -7.89 10.47 -4.85
C SER A 49 -9.20 10.01 -4.20
N ASP A 50 -9.52 8.72 -4.31
CA ASP A 50 -10.78 8.15 -3.82
C ASP A 50 -10.90 8.21 -2.29
N ASN A 51 -9.76 8.18 -1.57
CA ASN A 51 -9.71 8.27 -0.12
C ASN A 51 -9.44 9.69 0.39
N ARG A 52 -9.33 10.69 -0.51
CA ARG A 52 -9.06 12.10 -0.20
C ARG A 52 -7.83 12.28 0.70
N LEU A 53 -6.81 11.47 0.47
CA LEU A 53 -5.55 11.53 1.22
C LEU A 53 -4.84 12.86 0.96
N ARG A 54 -4.41 13.50 2.04
CA ARG A 54 -3.69 14.76 2.03
C ARG A 54 -2.28 14.58 2.59
N VAL A 55 -1.41 15.53 2.28
CA VAL A 55 -0.09 15.61 2.93
C VAL A 55 -0.31 15.78 4.43
N GLY A 56 0.33 14.91 5.22
CA GLY A 56 0.18 14.87 6.68
C GLY A 56 -0.72 13.75 7.20
N ASP A 57 -1.54 13.14 6.34
CA ASP A 57 -2.26 11.91 6.71
C ASP A 57 -1.30 10.72 6.84
N ILE A 58 -1.59 9.82 7.77
CA ILE A 58 -0.80 8.62 8.01
C ILE A 58 -1.55 7.41 7.44
N CYS A 59 -0.89 6.69 6.52
CA CYS A 59 -1.35 5.40 6.01
C CYS A 59 -0.62 4.27 6.72
N LEU A 60 -1.35 3.47 7.49
CA LEU A 60 -0.85 2.23 8.06
C LEU A 60 -1.22 1.06 7.14
N PHE A 61 -0.23 0.26 6.78
CA PHE A 61 -0.39 -0.87 5.88
C PHE A 61 -0.28 -2.18 6.66
N GLU A 62 -1.34 -2.97 6.64
CA GLU A 62 -1.42 -4.27 7.29
C GLU A 62 -1.46 -5.36 6.22
N LEU A 63 -0.44 -6.22 6.17
CA LEU A 63 -0.38 -7.31 5.21
C LEU A 63 -1.33 -8.45 5.63
N LYS A 64 -2.29 -8.80 4.77
CA LYS A 64 -3.14 -9.97 4.98
C LYS A 64 -2.34 -11.25 4.75
N ARG A 65 -2.23 -12.07 5.80
CA ARG A 65 -1.69 -13.43 5.70
C ARG A 65 -2.69 -14.32 4.94
N ASN A 66 -2.18 -15.27 4.16
CA ASN A 66 -2.95 -16.34 3.52
C ASN A 66 -3.97 -15.92 2.44
N ARG A 67 -3.55 -15.11 1.47
CA ARG A 67 -4.31 -14.94 0.22
C ARG A 67 -3.47 -15.31 -0.99
N ARG A 68 -4.12 -15.94 -1.99
CA ARG A 68 -3.52 -16.18 -3.32
C ARG A 68 -3.03 -14.88 -3.98
N LYS A 69 -3.62 -13.74 -3.62
CA LYS A 69 -3.25 -12.40 -4.09
C LYS A 69 -2.64 -11.59 -2.94
N LEU A 70 -1.51 -10.92 -3.20
CA LEU A 70 -0.88 -10.00 -2.25
C LEU A 70 -1.85 -8.86 -1.95
N THR A 71 -2.29 -8.75 -0.69
CA THR A 71 -3.35 -7.82 -0.27
C THR A 71 -2.92 -7.12 1.01
N MET A 72 -3.09 -5.80 1.07
CA MET A 72 -2.89 -5.00 2.27
C MET A 72 -4.18 -4.29 2.67
N ILE A 73 -4.54 -4.35 3.94
CA ILE A 73 -5.53 -3.45 4.52
C ILE A 73 -4.82 -2.12 4.78
N VAL A 74 -5.47 -1.01 4.40
CA VAL A 74 -4.94 0.34 4.63
C VAL A 74 -5.82 1.08 5.62
N HIS A 75 -5.25 1.43 6.76
CA HIS A 75 -5.86 2.29 7.76
C HIS A 75 -5.34 3.71 7.56
N ILE A 76 -6.24 4.69 7.51
CA ILE A 76 -5.90 6.10 7.31
C ILE A 76 -6.24 6.86 8.57
N ILE A 77 -5.21 7.48 9.17
CA ILE A 77 -5.34 8.38 10.32
C ILE A 77 -5.15 9.78 9.77
N SER A 78 -6.21 10.59 9.82
CA SER A 78 -6.19 11.95 9.29
C SER A 78 -5.82 12.95 10.36
N ARG A 79 -4.99 13.93 9.99
CA ARG A 79 -4.51 14.97 10.90
C ARG A 79 -5.62 15.92 11.36
N ASP A 80 -6.65 16.10 10.54
CA ASP A 80 -7.78 17.01 10.78
C ASP A 80 -8.84 16.43 11.76
N GLN A 81 -8.60 15.23 12.32
CA GLN A 81 -9.52 14.55 13.26
C GLN A 81 -8.91 14.42 14.68
N CYS A 82 -7.91 15.24 15.00
CA CYS A 82 -7.42 15.47 16.35
C CYS A 82 -7.62 16.94 16.75
#